data_AF-A0A842SLS2-F1
#
_entry.id   AF-A0A842SLS2-F1
#
_cell.length_a   1.000
_cell.length_b   1.000
_cell.length_c   1.000
_cell.angle_alpha   90.00
_cell.angle_beta   90.00
_cell.angle_gamma   90.00
#
_symmetry.space_group_name_H-M   'P 1'
#
loop_
_entity.id
_entity.type
_entity.pdbx_description
1 polymer ?
#
loop_
_entity_poly.entity_id
_entity_poly.type
_entity_poly.pdbx_seq_one_letter_code
_entity_poly.pdbx_strand_id
1 'polypeptide(L)'
;MSDFVKIENLYGTKVGDYVCYPRCSTDEMEERIAQLKALGVKSVSLGGPHNIMGYNVLGKGHVGVVLNAVSKKDIIALKARRTDADRDNMTHEAAMLQIANGVDVGPKIMGFTRDFIVMEKLEGPYFGAWVRTYEGSNEEFLKMVREILWKAFKLDQVGLDHGELSKVRRHIIVHEGEPRLIDFESASTDRKVQNVTSTVQSMFLNHRFARVMEDWTDIPENSILIDYLRDYKKNRSEANFFKILKLLGLV
;
A
#
# COMPACT_ATOMS: atom_id res chain seq x y z
N MET A 1 0.47 -0.93 -25.96
CA MET A 1 -0.50 -1.45 -24.98
C MET A 1 0.07 -2.76 -24.48
N SER A 2 -0.01 -3.03 -23.19
CA SER A 2 0.39 -4.33 -22.67
C SER A 2 -0.67 -5.37 -23.04
N ASP A 3 -0.27 -6.37 -23.82
CA ASP A 3 -1.19 -7.40 -24.28
C ASP A 3 -1.60 -8.31 -23.11
N PHE A 4 -2.91 -8.38 -22.87
CA PHE A 4 -3.48 -9.27 -21.87
C PHE A 4 -3.47 -10.71 -22.36
N VAL A 5 -2.82 -11.58 -21.59
CA VAL A 5 -2.77 -13.02 -21.85
C VAL A 5 -3.89 -13.70 -21.06
N LYS A 6 -4.74 -14.47 -21.75
CA LYS A 6 -5.78 -15.28 -21.11
C LYS A 6 -5.15 -16.28 -20.14
N ILE A 7 -5.80 -16.53 -19.00
CA ILE A 7 -5.21 -17.38 -17.96
C ILE A 7 -4.93 -18.81 -18.43
N GLU A 8 -5.70 -19.33 -19.39
CA GLU A 8 -5.48 -20.65 -20.00
C GLU A 8 -4.21 -20.72 -20.85
N ASN A 9 -3.69 -19.57 -21.29
CA ASN A 9 -2.53 -19.47 -22.17
C ASN A 9 -1.29 -18.91 -21.43
N LEU A 10 -1.29 -18.89 -20.09
CA LEU A 10 -0.16 -18.33 -19.34
C LEU A 10 1.11 -19.17 -19.45
N TYR A 11 0.97 -20.50 -19.54
CA TYR A 11 2.11 -21.42 -19.62
C TYR A 11 3.02 -21.10 -20.82
N GLY A 12 4.33 -21.02 -20.58
CA GLY A 12 5.31 -20.68 -21.61
C GLY A 12 5.33 -19.20 -22.05
N THR A 13 4.48 -18.35 -21.47
CA THR A 13 4.48 -16.91 -21.75
C THR A 13 5.26 -16.14 -20.70
N LYS A 14 5.74 -14.94 -21.09
CA LYS A 14 6.40 -14.04 -20.16
C LYS A 14 5.47 -13.60 -19.02
N VAL A 15 4.18 -13.41 -19.28
CA VAL A 15 3.20 -13.07 -18.23
C VAL A 15 3.11 -14.22 -17.21
N GLY A 16 3.09 -15.47 -17.68
CA GLY A 16 3.12 -16.65 -16.82
C GLY A 16 4.34 -16.68 -15.90
N ASP A 17 5.54 -16.35 -16.41
CA ASP A 17 6.75 -16.28 -15.60
C ASP A 17 6.59 -15.33 -14.39
N TYR A 18 5.85 -14.22 -14.56
CA TYR A 18 5.58 -13.27 -13.48
C TYR A 18 4.45 -13.69 -12.56
N VAL A 19 3.46 -14.41 -13.07
CA VAL A 19 2.41 -15.04 -12.25
C VAL A 19 3.01 -16.08 -11.30
N CYS A 20 4.10 -16.75 -11.68
CA CYS A 20 4.86 -17.68 -10.83
C CYS A 20 6.28 -17.19 -10.50
N TYR A 21 6.49 -15.88 -10.37
CA TYR A 21 7.83 -15.35 -10.20
C TYR A 21 8.53 -15.92 -8.94
N PRO A 22 9.84 -16.27 -8.97
CA PRO A 22 10.75 -16.19 -10.12
C PRO A 22 10.85 -17.46 -10.96
N ARG A 23 10.29 -18.59 -10.50
CA ARG A 23 10.39 -19.90 -11.17
C ARG A 23 9.05 -20.63 -11.07
N CYS A 24 8.58 -21.20 -12.19
CA CYS A 24 7.37 -22.03 -12.23
C CYS A 24 7.68 -23.45 -12.70
N SER A 25 7.20 -24.47 -11.98
CA SER A 25 7.01 -25.80 -12.54
C SER A 25 5.68 -25.86 -13.29
N THR A 26 5.46 -26.91 -14.08
CA THR A 26 4.16 -27.14 -14.73
C THR A 26 3.04 -27.28 -13.70
N ASP A 27 3.25 -28.09 -12.65
CA ASP A 27 2.28 -28.31 -11.60
C ASP A 27 1.89 -27.00 -10.87
N GLU A 28 2.88 -26.17 -10.52
CA GLU A 28 2.64 -24.86 -9.87
C GLU A 28 1.82 -23.94 -10.79
N MET A 29 2.09 -23.95 -12.11
CA MET A 29 1.31 -23.15 -13.04
C MET A 29 -0.15 -23.63 -13.11
N GLU A 30 -0.38 -24.95 -13.16
CA GLU A 30 -1.73 -25.52 -13.20
C GLU A 30 -2.52 -25.17 -11.93
N GLU A 31 -1.90 -25.30 -10.76
CA GLU A 31 -2.50 -24.90 -9.48
C GLU A 31 -2.83 -23.40 -9.45
N ARG A 32 -1.92 -22.55 -9.92
CA ARG A 32 -2.13 -21.10 -9.97
C ARG A 32 -3.24 -20.73 -10.96
N ILE A 33 -3.32 -21.37 -12.12
CA ILE A 33 -4.42 -21.16 -13.07
C ILE A 33 -5.76 -21.54 -12.43
N ALA A 34 -5.83 -22.64 -11.69
CA ALA A 34 -7.04 -23.04 -10.98
C ALA A 34 -7.47 -21.99 -9.94
N GLN A 35 -6.51 -21.45 -9.17
CA GLN A 35 -6.77 -20.35 -8.23
C GLN A 35 -7.26 -19.07 -8.92
N LEU A 36 -6.63 -18.68 -10.04
CA LEU A 36 -7.07 -17.52 -10.83
C LEU A 36 -8.50 -17.69 -11.37
N LYS A 37 -8.85 -18.90 -11.84
CA LYS A 37 -10.23 -19.24 -12.24
C LYS A 37 -11.21 -19.06 -11.09
N ALA A 38 -10.86 -19.57 -9.90
CA ALA A 38 -11.69 -19.44 -8.70
C ALA A 38 -11.91 -17.97 -8.29
N LEU A 39 -10.91 -17.11 -8.49
CA LEU A 39 -11.00 -15.66 -8.27
C LEU A 39 -11.70 -14.89 -9.42
N GLY A 40 -12.15 -15.60 -10.46
CA GLY A 40 -12.83 -15.00 -11.61
C GLY A 40 -11.93 -14.19 -12.54
N VAL A 41 -10.60 -14.28 -12.38
CA VAL A 41 -9.63 -13.64 -13.27
C VAL A 41 -9.73 -14.27 -14.66
N LYS A 42 -9.67 -13.46 -15.71
CA LYS A 42 -9.80 -13.88 -17.11
C LYS A 42 -8.50 -13.74 -17.89
N SER A 43 -7.75 -12.70 -17.62
CA SER A 43 -6.45 -12.45 -18.25
C SER A 43 -5.55 -11.63 -17.33
N VAL A 44 -4.26 -11.70 -17.59
CA VAL A 44 -3.21 -10.99 -16.86
C VAL A 44 -2.31 -10.27 -17.86
N SER A 45 -1.78 -9.11 -17.49
CA SER A 45 -0.77 -8.42 -18.28
C SER A 45 0.33 -7.82 -17.42
N LEU A 46 1.51 -7.69 -18.04
CA LEU A 46 2.61 -6.91 -17.49
C LEU A 46 2.33 -5.41 -17.72
N GLY A 47 2.99 -4.56 -16.97
CA GLY A 47 2.83 -3.10 -17.05
C GLY A 47 2.73 -2.48 -15.67
N GLY A 48 3.06 -1.19 -15.60
CA GLY A 48 3.17 -0.45 -14.35
C GLY A 48 4.52 0.25 -14.22
N PRO A 49 4.76 0.91 -13.08
CA PRO A 49 5.91 1.79 -12.92
C PRO A 49 7.20 1.07 -12.48
N HIS A 50 7.14 -0.21 -12.07
CA HIS A 50 8.31 -0.92 -11.54
C HIS A 50 8.89 -1.88 -12.56
N ASN A 51 10.21 -1.88 -12.72
CA ASN A 51 10.91 -2.82 -13.59
C ASN A 51 11.50 -3.98 -12.78
N ILE A 52 11.22 -5.20 -13.23
CA ILE A 52 11.86 -6.43 -12.74
C ILE A 52 12.43 -7.11 -13.99
N MET A 53 13.74 -7.39 -13.99
CA MET A 53 14.39 -8.16 -15.07
C MET A 53 13.99 -7.73 -16.50
N GLY A 54 13.87 -6.42 -16.74
CA GLY A 54 13.54 -5.86 -18.05
C GLY A 54 12.04 -5.72 -18.35
N TYR A 55 11.15 -6.19 -17.48
CA TYR A 55 9.70 -6.08 -17.65
C TYR A 55 9.04 -5.24 -16.57
N ASN A 56 8.02 -4.48 -16.97
CA ASN A 56 7.30 -3.61 -16.06
C ASN A 56 6.16 -4.35 -15.35
N VAL A 57 5.92 -4.04 -14.09
CA VAL A 57 4.85 -4.57 -13.24
C VAL A 57 4.27 -3.45 -12.36
N LEU A 58 3.06 -3.65 -11.81
CA LEU A 58 2.38 -2.65 -10.99
C LEU A 58 3.11 -2.43 -9.65
N GLY A 59 3.76 -3.45 -9.14
CA GLY A 59 4.43 -3.41 -7.85
C GLY A 59 5.30 -4.64 -7.62
N LYS A 60 6.26 -4.47 -6.72
CA LYS A 60 7.11 -5.55 -6.21
C LYS A 60 7.20 -5.43 -4.71
N GLY A 61 6.70 -6.44 -4.01
CA GLY A 61 6.89 -6.62 -2.57
C GLY A 61 8.02 -7.60 -2.27
N HIS A 62 8.20 -7.90 -1.00
CA HIS A 62 9.12 -8.96 -0.58
C HIS A 62 8.52 -10.34 -0.88
N VAL A 63 7.22 -10.53 -0.56
CA VAL A 63 6.51 -11.81 -0.73
C VAL A 63 5.77 -11.92 -2.07
N GLY A 64 5.60 -10.83 -2.83
CA GLY A 64 4.76 -10.87 -4.04
C GLY A 64 5.16 -9.93 -5.19
N VAL A 65 4.60 -10.20 -6.36
CA VAL A 65 4.61 -9.32 -7.53
C VAL A 65 3.18 -8.88 -7.81
N VAL A 66 2.98 -7.59 -8.11
CA VAL A 66 1.65 -7.04 -8.44
C VAL A 66 1.53 -6.84 -9.94
N LEU A 67 0.50 -7.42 -10.55
CA LEU A 67 0.25 -7.44 -11.99
C LEU A 67 -1.10 -6.82 -12.32
N ASN A 68 -1.29 -6.40 -13.58
CA ASN A 68 -2.62 -6.04 -14.07
C ASN A 68 -3.38 -7.33 -14.37
N ALA A 69 -4.66 -7.38 -14.03
CA ALA A 69 -5.54 -8.47 -14.41
C ALA A 69 -6.91 -7.94 -14.84
N VAL A 70 -7.65 -8.77 -15.58
CA VAL A 70 -9.06 -8.50 -15.89
C VAL A 70 -9.92 -9.49 -15.13
N SER A 71 -10.89 -8.99 -14.38
CA SER A 71 -11.98 -9.79 -13.83
C SER A 71 -13.29 -9.17 -14.27
N LYS A 72 -14.20 -9.98 -14.81
CA LYS A 72 -15.42 -9.52 -15.48
C LYS A 72 -15.11 -8.50 -16.59
N LYS A 73 -15.35 -7.20 -16.35
CA LYS A 73 -15.07 -6.08 -17.27
C LYS A 73 -14.09 -5.06 -16.70
N ASP A 74 -13.61 -5.26 -15.47
CA ASP A 74 -12.80 -4.29 -14.74
C ASP A 74 -11.33 -4.70 -14.78
N ILE A 75 -10.45 -3.70 -14.89
CA ILE A 75 -9.01 -3.90 -14.70
C ILE A 75 -8.72 -3.79 -13.20
N ILE A 76 -8.12 -4.84 -12.66
CA ILE A 76 -7.85 -5.05 -11.23
C ILE A 76 -6.35 -5.23 -11.00
N ALA A 77 -5.92 -5.08 -9.75
CA ALA A 77 -4.58 -5.46 -9.32
C ALA A 77 -4.59 -6.90 -8.81
N LEU A 78 -3.66 -7.71 -9.32
CA LEU A 78 -3.42 -9.08 -8.89
C LEU A 78 -2.07 -9.15 -8.19
N LYS A 79 -2.07 -9.29 -6.86
CA LYS A 79 -0.83 -9.61 -6.13
C LYS A 79 -0.64 -11.12 -6.14
N ALA A 80 0.41 -11.57 -6.81
CA ALA A 80 0.84 -12.96 -6.89
C ALA A 80 1.96 -13.21 -5.89
N ARG A 81 1.81 -14.22 -5.02
CA ARG A 81 2.87 -14.68 -4.12
C ARG A 81 4.04 -15.18 -4.93
N ARG A 82 5.26 -14.80 -4.57
CA ARG A 82 6.45 -15.35 -5.20
C ARG A 82 6.61 -16.82 -4.81
N THR A 83 7.08 -17.64 -5.74
CA THR A 83 7.32 -19.07 -5.48
C THR A 83 8.50 -19.30 -4.54
N ASP A 84 9.38 -18.31 -4.38
CA ASP A 84 10.52 -18.33 -3.45
C ASP A 84 10.28 -17.52 -2.16
N ALA A 85 9.05 -17.08 -1.90
CA ALA A 85 8.73 -16.37 -0.66
C ALA A 85 8.85 -17.28 0.57
N ASP A 86 9.27 -16.70 1.69
CA ASP A 86 9.32 -17.35 3.01
C ASP A 86 7.93 -17.58 3.64
N ARG A 87 6.87 -17.04 3.02
CA ARG A 87 5.48 -17.24 3.41
C ARG A 87 4.82 -18.34 2.58
N ASP A 88 4.13 -19.24 3.26
CA ASP A 88 3.43 -20.37 2.64
C ASP A 88 2.16 -19.98 1.88
N ASN A 89 1.56 -18.83 2.22
CA ASN A 89 0.32 -18.33 1.64
C ASN A 89 0.11 -16.82 1.87
N MET A 90 -0.89 -16.24 1.20
CA MET A 90 -1.28 -14.84 1.24
C MET A 90 -2.38 -14.51 2.27
N THR A 91 -2.83 -15.49 3.07
CA THR A 91 -3.98 -15.35 3.99
C THR A 91 -3.76 -14.24 5.01
N HIS A 92 -2.54 -14.15 5.56
CA HIS A 92 -2.21 -13.11 6.55
C HIS A 92 -2.40 -11.71 5.98
N GLU A 93 -1.76 -11.43 4.84
CA GLU A 93 -1.87 -10.11 4.19
C GLU A 93 -3.31 -9.80 3.78
N ALA A 94 -4.03 -10.79 3.25
CA ALA A 94 -5.44 -10.62 2.89
C ALA A 94 -6.30 -10.26 4.11
N ALA A 95 -6.10 -10.93 5.26
CA ALA A 95 -6.82 -10.64 6.49
C ALA A 95 -6.48 -9.23 7.02
N MET A 96 -5.21 -8.83 6.99
CA MET A 96 -4.81 -7.48 7.40
C MET A 96 -5.45 -6.40 6.50
N LEU A 97 -5.47 -6.63 5.19
CA LEU A 97 -6.11 -5.73 4.23
C LEU A 97 -7.64 -5.66 4.43
N GLN A 98 -8.29 -6.79 4.76
CA GLN A 98 -9.72 -6.81 5.09
C GLN A 98 -10.04 -5.93 6.31
N ILE A 99 -9.23 -6.00 7.37
CA ILE A 99 -9.39 -5.13 8.55
C ILE A 99 -9.20 -3.66 8.16
N ALA A 100 -8.18 -3.35 7.36
CA ALA A 100 -7.92 -1.99 6.88
C ALA A 100 -9.09 -1.45 6.02
N ASN A 101 -9.66 -2.27 5.14
CA ASN A 101 -10.83 -1.90 4.35
C ASN A 101 -12.07 -1.62 5.22
N GLY A 102 -12.21 -2.28 6.37
CA GLY A 102 -13.27 -2.01 7.34
C GLY A 102 -13.28 -0.57 7.89
N VAL A 103 -12.15 0.14 7.77
CA VAL A 103 -12.02 1.57 8.12
C VAL A 103 -11.66 2.45 6.92
N ASP A 104 -11.92 1.96 5.70
CA ASP A 104 -11.69 2.64 4.44
C ASP A 104 -10.21 3.04 4.23
N VAL A 105 -9.31 2.12 4.59
CA VAL A 105 -7.88 2.24 4.39
C VAL A 105 -7.39 1.19 3.38
N GLY A 106 -6.63 1.68 2.41
CA GLY A 106 -6.00 0.87 1.37
C GLY A 106 -6.92 0.42 0.24
N PRO A 107 -6.42 -0.37 -0.73
CA PRO A 107 -7.19 -0.85 -1.88
C PRO A 107 -8.28 -1.83 -1.45
N LYS A 108 -9.46 -1.78 -2.08
CA LYS A 108 -10.54 -2.72 -1.76
C LYS A 108 -10.20 -4.14 -2.20
N ILE A 109 -10.17 -5.08 -1.25
CA ILE A 109 -10.00 -6.49 -1.55
C ILE A 109 -11.27 -7.06 -2.15
N MET A 110 -11.12 -7.86 -3.21
CA MET A 110 -12.23 -8.49 -3.92
C MET A 110 -12.24 -10.01 -3.74
N GLY A 111 -11.08 -10.60 -3.43
CA GLY A 111 -10.93 -12.01 -3.13
C GLY A 111 -9.46 -12.41 -2.96
N PHE A 112 -9.22 -13.57 -2.36
CA PHE A 112 -7.88 -14.13 -2.25
C PHE A 112 -7.92 -15.66 -2.25
N THR A 113 -6.79 -16.26 -2.59
CA THR A 113 -6.50 -17.69 -2.47
C THR A 113 -5.17 -17.85 -1.75
N ARG A 114 -4.63 -19.07 -1.73
CA ARG A 114 -3.30 -19.34 -1.17
C ARG A 114 -2.22 -18.42 -1.77
N ASP A 115 -2.22 -18.24 -3.10
CA ASP A 115 -1.14 -17.57 -3.83
C ASP A 115 -1.52 -16.21 -4.41
N PHE A 116 -2.78 -15.79 -4.30
CA PHE A 116 -3.23 -14.56 -4.94
C PHE A 116 -4.10 -13.70 -4.03
N ILE A 117 -3.95 -12.39 -4.16
CA ILE A 117 -4.91 -11.39 -3.70
C ILE A 117 -5.37 -10.60 -4.92
N VAL A 118 -6.68 -10.54 -5.12
CA VAL A 118 -7.32 -9.66 -6.10
C VAL A 118 -7.88 -8.46 -5.36
N MET A 119 -7.49 -7.27 -5.81
CA MET A 119 -7.89 -6.01 -5.20
C MET A 119 -8.04 -4.90 -6.24
N GLU A 120 -8.63 -3.80 -5.81
CA GLU A 120 -8.74 -2.55 -6.57
C GLU A 120 -7.39 -2.14 -7.16
N LYS A 121 -7.40 -1.80 -8.45
CA LYS A 121 -6.24 -1.22 -9.09
C LYS A 121 -6.17 0.27 -8.77
N LEU A 122 -5.12 0.65 -8.07
CA LEU A 122 -4.84 2.06 -7.78
C LEU A 122 -4.01 2.64 -8.92
N GLU A 123 -4.44 3.79 -9.41
CA GLU A 123 -3.75 4.60 -10.42
C GLU A 123 -3.33 5.93 -9.85
N GLY A 124 -2.05 6.24 -9.95
CA GLY A 124 -1.48 7.51 -9.53
C GLY A 124 -0.06 7.38 -8.99
N PRO A 125 0.58 8.51 -8.69
CA PRO A 125 1.93 8.52 -8.16
C PRO A 125 1.96 8.02 -6.71
N TYR A 126 3.09 7.44 -6.32
CA TYR A 126 3.42 7.32 -4.90
C TYR A 126 3.44 8.69 -4.24
N PHE A 127 3.03 8.78 -2.97
CA PHE A 127 2.98 10.03 -2.22
C PHE A 127 4.32 10.78 -2.27
N GLY A 128 5.43 10.07 -2.14
CA GLY A 128 6.75 10.69 -2.24
C GLY A 128 7.04 11.33 -3.60
N ALA A 129 6.50 10.79 -4.69
CA ALA A 129 6.61 11.40 -6.02
C ALA A 129 5.60 12.54 -6.19
N TRP A 130 4.36 12.33 -5.75
CA TRP A 130 3.30 13.32 -5.75
C TRP A 130 3.74 14.64 -5.11
N VAL A 131 4.30 14.59 -3.89
CA VAL A 131 4.77 15.78 -3.17
C VAL A 131 5.82 16.58 -3.97
N ARG A 132 6.68 15.92 -4.76
CA ARG A 132 7.74 16.61 -5.52
C ARG A 132 7.24 17.32 -6.78
N THR A 133 6.09 16.92 -7.30
CA THR A 133 5.51 17.43 -8.55
C THR A 133 4.18 18.13 -8.29
N TYR A 134 3.85 18.40 -7.03
CA TYR A 134 2.59 19.02 -6.67
C TYR A 134 2.69 20.54 -6.86
N GLU A 135 1.79 21.08 -7.68
CA GLU A 135 1.75 22.50 -8.07
C GLU A 135 0.41 23.17 -7.67
N GLY A 136 -0.38 22.51 -6.82
CA GLY A 136 -1.68 23.01 -6.38
C GLY A 136 -1.62 23.93 -5.15
N SER A 137 -2.77 24.12 -4.51
CA SER A 137 -2.88 25.03 -3.36
C SER A 137 -2.27 24.44 -2.09
N ASN A 138 -1.81 25.32 -1.18
CA ASN A 138 -1.34 24.88 0.13
C ASN A 138 -2.44 24.14 0.92
N GLU A 139 -3.68 24.61 0.84
CA GLU A 139 -4.82 24.00 1.53
C GLU A 139 -5.05 22.54 1.11
N GLU A 140 -5.02 22.26 -0.20
CA GLU A 140 -5.17 20.91 -0.73
C GLU A 140 -3.98 20.00 -0.38
N PHE A 141 -2.76 20.55 -0.37
CA PHE A 141 -1.59 19.82 0.11
C PHE A 141 -1.75 19.39 1.57
N LEU A 142 -2.08 20.34 2.45
CA LEU A 142 -2.29 20.07 3.87
C LEU A 142 -3.49 19.15 4.10
N LYS A 143 -4.53 19.23 3.26
CA LYS A 143 -5.63 18.25 3.26
C LYS A 143 -5.13 16.84 2.96
N MET A 144 -4.30 16.63 1.93
CA MET A 144 -3.71 15.31 1.63
C MET A 144 -2.93 14.75 2.82
N VAL A 145 -2.09 15.58 3.46
CA VAL A 145 -1.29 15.19 4.63
C VAL A 145 -2.19 14.83 5.81
N ARG A 146 -3.23 15.63 6.07
CA ARG A 146 -4.23 15.39 7.10
C ARG A 146 -4.97 14.08 6.88
N GLU A 147 -5.39 13.79 5.64
CA GLU A 147 -6.06 12.53 5.28
C GLU A 147 -5.15 11.32 5.51
N ILE A 148 -3.85 11.42 5.19
CA ILE A 148 -2.90 10.34 5.50
C ILE A 148 -2.83 10.08 7.02
N LEU A 149 -2.73 11.14 7.83
CA LEU A 149 -2.68 11.02 9.29
C LEU A 149 -4.00 10.48 9.86
N TRP A 150 -5.13 10.86 9.29
CA TRP A 150 -6.43 10.29 9.66
C TRP A 150 -6.52 8.80 9.35
N LYS A 151 -6.06 8.35 8.19
CA LYS A 151 -6.00 6.91 7.85
C LYS A 151 -5.08 6.15 8.80
N ALA A 152 -3.92 6.73 9.16
CA ALA A 152 -3.04 6.16 10.18
C ALA A 152 -3.73 6.08 11.56
N PHE A 153 -4.48 7.12 11.96
CA PHE A 153 -5.23 7.11 13.21
C PHE A 153 -6.33 6.05 13.21
N LYS A 154 -7.10 5.91 12.13
CA LYS A 154 -8.11 4.85 11.97
C LYS A 154 -7.52 3.46 12.15
N LEU A 155 -6.35 3.19 11.57
CA LEU A 155 -5.62 1.93 11.78
C LEU A 155 -5.23 1.72 13.25
N ASP A 156 -4.72 2.77 13.92
CA ASP A 156 -4.43 2.70 15.36
C ASP A 156 -5.68 2.38 16.19
N GLN A 157 -6.84 2.95 15.86
CA GLN A 157 -8.09 2.73 16.60
C GLN A 157 -8.62 1.29 16.48
N VAL A 158 -8.43 0.64 15.33
CA VAL A 158 -8.82 -0.77 15.15
C VAL A 158 -7.73 -1.76 15.55
N GLY A 159 -6.63 -1.28 16.15
CA GLY A 159 -5.55 -2.14 16.62
C GLY A 159 -4.71 -2.77 15.51
N LEU A 160 -4.76 -2.24 14.28
CA LEU A 160 -3.99 -2.75 13.15
C LEU A 160 -2.71 -1.93 12.97
N ASP A 161 -1.55 -2.49 13.28
CA ASP A 161 -0.28 -1.84 12.99
C ASP A 161 0.18 -2.18 11.57
N HIS A 162 0.39 -1.19 10.71
CA HIS A 162 0.81 -1.41 9.32
C HIS A 162 2.27 -1.88 9.20
N GLY A 163 3.15 -1.49 10.13
CA GLY A 163 4.56 -1.90 10.15
C GLY A 163 5.50 -1.16 9.19
N GLU A 164 5.00 -0.54 8.12
CA GLU A 164 5.83 0.08 7.06
C GLU A 164 5.62 1.60 6.90
N LEU A 165 4.85 2.22 7.80
CA LEU A 165 4.58 3.67 7.75
C LEU A 165 5.77 4.55 8.20
N SER A 166 6.93 3.97 8.47
CA SER A 166 8.20 4.72 8.50
C SER A 166 8.71 5.08 7.09
N LYS A 167 8.11 4.47 6.05
CA LYS A 167 8.44 4.66 4.63
C LYS A 167 7.21 5.19 3.86
N VAL A 168 6.47 6.15 4.42
CA VAL A 168 5.21 6.69 3.85
C VAL A 168 5.32 7.10 2.39
N ARG A 169 6.51 7.58 1.98
CA ARG A 169 6.81 8.02 0.62
C ARG A 169 6.57 6.95 -0.46
N ARG A 170 6.61 5.66 -0.10
CA ARG A 170 6.49 4.53 -1.03
C ARG A 170 5.34 3.56 -0.69
N HIS A 171 4.69 3.72 0.46
CA HIS A 171 3.57 2.87 0.91
C HIS A 171 2.21 3.56 0.83
N ILE A 172 2.16 4.71 0.13
CA ILE A 172 0.94 5.46 -0.12
C ILE A 172 0.92 5.80 -1.60
N ILE A 173 -0.18 5.47 -2.28
CA ILE A 173 -0.49 5.91 -3.64
C ILE A 173 -1.55 7.00 -3.53
N VAL A 174 -1.35 8.10 -4.26
CA VAL A 174 -2.40 9.13 -4.42
C VAL A 174 -3.27 8.72 -5.61
N HIS A 175 -4.44 8.17 -5.31
CA HIS A 175 -5.39 7.65 -6.28
C HIS A 175 -6.65 8.51 -6.28
N GLU A 176 -7.02 9.08 -7.43
CA GLU A 176 -8.19 9.95 -7.58
C GLU A 176 -8.22 11.12 -6.56
N GLY A 177 -7.05 11.65 -6.22
CA GLY A 177 -6.92 12.75 -5.25
C GLY A 177 -6.97 12.31 -3.78
N GLU A 178 -7.00 11.00 -3.50
CA GLU A 178 -7.01 10.46 -2.14
C GLU A 178 -5.78 9.60 -1.82
N PRO A 179 -5.29 9.62 -0.56
CA PRO A 179 -4.22 8.73 -0.15
C PRO A 179 -4.74 7.31 0.10
N ARG A 180 -4.12 6.32 -0.54
CA ARG A 180 -4.43 4.89 -0.37
C ARG A 180 -3.16 4.17 0.11
N LEU A 181 -3.22 3.65 1.34
CA LEU A 181 -2.12 2.90 1.95
C LEU A 181 -2.03 1.51 1.30
N ILE A 182 -0.83 1.06 0.99
CA ILE A 182 -0.60 -0.23 0.33
C ILE A 182 0.44 -1.06 1.10
N ASP A 183 0.51 -2.34 0.75
CA ASP A 183 1.47 -3.30 1.29
C ASP A 183 1.22 -3.63 2.78
N PHE A 184 0.19 -4.43 3.02
CA PHE A 184 -0.19 -4.91 4.36
C PHE A 184 0.54 -6.20 4.74
N GLU A 185 1.59 -6.58 4.00
CA GLU A 185 2.37 -7.79 4.23
C GLU A 185 2.98 -7.82 5.65
N SER A 186 3.51 -6.68 6.11
CA SER A 186 4.12 -6.52 7.44
C SER A 186 3.12 -6.10 8.53
N ALA A 187 1.84 -5.96 8.18
CA ALA A 187 0.83 -5.52 9.11
C ALA A 187 0.52 -6.60 10.15
N SER A 188 0.11 -6.18 11.35
CA SER A 188 -0.14 -7.10 12.47
C SER A 188 -1.15 -6.50 13.44
N THR A 189 -2.00 -7.36 14.00
CA THR A 189 -2.90 -7.05 15.12
C THR A 189 -2.29 -7.35 16.49
N ASP A 190 -1.15 -8.07 16.53
CA ASP A 190 -0.49 -8.45 17.79
C ASP A 190 0.52 -7.40 18.24
N ARG A 191 1.11 -6.69 17.27
CA ARG A 191 2.08 -5.63 17.53
C ARG A 191 1.38 -4.37 18.03
N LYS A 192 1.99 -3.71 19.01
CA LYS A 192 1.53 -2.40 19.49
C LYS A 192 1.51 -1.39 18.33
N VAL A 193 0.34 -0.81 18.07
CA VAL A 193 0.13 0.16 16.98
C VAL A 193 0.94 1.44 17.15
N GLN A 194 1.56 1.86 16.05
CA GLN A 194 2.44 3.02 15.94
C GLN A 194 2.22 3.76 14.61
N ASN A 195 1.05 3.63 13.99
CA ASN A 195 0.82 4.16 12.64
C ASN A 195 0.94 5.69 12.61
N VAL A 196 0.24 6.40 13.51
CA VAL A 196 0.33 7.88 13.59
C VAL A 196 1.75 8.32 13.92
N THR A 197 2.37 7.71 14.94
CA THR A 197 3.73 8.09 15.34
C THR A 197 4.74 7.86 14.21
N SER A 198 4.68 6.71 13.52
CA SER A 198 5.61 6.39 12.42
C SER A 198 5.41 7.32 11.23
N THR A 199 4.15 7.62 10.90
CA THR A 199 3.80 8.52 9.81
C THR A 199 4.30 9.94 10.07
N VAL A 200 4.03 10.50 11.26
CA VAL A 200 4.51 11.84 11.64
C VAL A 200 6.03 11.89 11.66
N GLN A 201 6.70 10.90 12.25
CA GLN A 201 8.16 10.86 12.27
C GLN A 201 8.73 10.77 10.85
N SER A 202 8.12 9.97 9.97
CA SER A 202 8.56 9.84 8.58
C SER A 202 8.41 11.15 7.81
N MET A 203 7.36 11.94 8.07
CA MET A 203 7.08 13.19 7.36
C MET A 203 7.86 14.39 7.92
N PHE A 204 7.88 14.54 9.25
CA PHE A 204 8.29 15.78 9.90
C PHE A 204 9.59 15.68 10.70
N LEU A 205 10.06 14.48 11.05
CA LEU A 205 11.35 14.29 11.74
C LEU A 205 12.43 13.70 10.85
N ASN A 206 12.07 13.06 9.73
CA ASN A 206 13.04 12.65 8.73
C ASN A 206 13.57 13.88 8.00
N HIS A 207 14.78 14.33 8.33
CA HIS A 207 15.38 15.55 7.81
C HIS A 207 15.21 15.78 6.28
N ARG A 208 15.31 14.72 5.45
CA ARG A 208 15.14 14.89 4.00
C ARG A 208 13.69 15.15 3.59
N PHE A 209 12.74 14.52 4.27
CA PHE A 209 11.33 14.69 3.91
C PHE A 209 10.70 15.87 4.64
N ALA A 210 11.14 16.15 5.88
CA ALA A 210 10.76 17.34 6.63
C ALA A 210 11.03 18.63 5.82
N ARG A 211 12.21 18.76 5.20
CA ARG A 211 12.52 19.88 4.30
C ARG A 211 11.52 20.10 3.17
N VAL A 212 10.88 19.03 2.70
CA VAL A 212 9.85 19.14 1.66
C VAL A 212 8.51 19.57 2.25
N MET A 213 8.25 19.21 3.51
CA MET A 213 7.04 19.64 4.24
C MET A 213 7.15 21.11 4.70
N GLU A 214 8.38 21.61 4.97
CA GLU A 214 8.67 23.02 5.32
C GLU A 214 8.19 24.01 4.25
N ASP A 215 8.10 23.59 2.99
CA ASP A 215 7.57 24.42 1.90
C ASP A 215 6.06 24.70 2.03
N TRP A 216 5.35 23.93 2.88
CA TRP A 216 3.87 23.94 2.97
C TRP A 216 3.35 24.26 4.37
N THR A 217 4.10 23.93 5.42
CA THR A 217 3.71 24.20 6.81
C THR A 217 4.92 24.46 7.70
N ASP A 218 4.72 25.26 8.74
CA ASP A 218 5.72 25.48 9.77
C ASP A 218 5.95 24.18 10.55
N ILE A 219 7.20 23.70 10.56
CA ILE A 219 7.57 22.51 11.33
C ILE A 219 7.92 22.93 12.76
N PRO A 220 7.25 22.39 13.78
CA PRO A 220 7.57 22.65 15.18
C PRO A 220 8.97 22.13 15.55
N GLU A 221 9.53 22.63 16.65
CA GLU A 221 10.77 22.07 17.18
C GLU A 221 10.63 20.57 17.46
N ASN A 222 11.65 19.79 17.09
CA ASN A 222 11.65 18.33 17.22
C ASN A 222 11.30 17.87 18.64
N SER A 223 11.80 18.56 19.67
CA SER A 223 11.53 18.24 21.08
C SER A 223 10.03 18.30 21.40
N ILE A 224 9.37 19.40 21.00
CA ILE A 224 7.94 19.63 21.18
C ILE A 224 7.12 18.56 20.44
N LEU A 225 7.45 18.29 19.17
CA LEU A 225 6.74 17.28 18.40
C LEU A 225 6.88 15.89 19.02
N ILE A 226 8.08 15.53 19.50
CA ILE A 226 8.33 14.26 20.17
C ILE A 226 7.48 14.12 21.44
N ASP A 227 7.29 15.17 22.21
CA ASP A 227 6.48 15.11 23.43
C ASP A 227 5.00 14.89 23.13
N TYR A 228 4.45 15.56 22.11
CA TYR A 228 3.08 15.29 21.64
C TYR A 228 2.91 13.84 21.14
N LEU A 229 3.91 13.31 20.42
CA LEU A 229 3.89 11.92 19.97
C LEU A 229 4.00 10.92 21.14
N ARG A 230 4.76 11.25 22.20
CA ARG A 230 4.84 10.43 23.42
C ARG A 230 3.50 10.39 24.15
N ASP A 231 2.83 11.52 24.26
CA ASP A 231 1.52 11.61 24.92
C ASP A 231 0.44 10.86 24.14
N TYR A 232 0.43 10.97 22.80
CA TYR A 232 -0.42 10.12 21.96
C TYR A 232 -0.08 8.62 22.13
N LYS A 233 1.21 8.26 22.19
CA LYS A 233 1.62 6.85 22.37
C LYS A 233 1.19 6.28 23.73
N LYS A 234 1.06 7.11 24.76
CA LYS A 234 0.51 6.75 26.08
C LYS A 234 -1.02 6.62 26.02
N ASN A 235 -1.70 7.57 25.38
CA ASN A 235 -3.15 7.59 25.23
C ASN A 235 -3.55 8.00 23.80
N ARG A 236 -3.98 7.03 22.99
CA ARG A 236 -4.35 7.17 21.56
C ARG A 236 -5.76 7.70 21.38
N SER A 237 -6.11 8.75 22.12
CA SER A 237 -7.41 9.40 21.99
C SER A 237 -7.46 10.32 20.78
N GLU A 238 -8.65 10.52 20.24
CA GLU A 238 -8.92 11.52 19.22
C GLU A 238 -8.46 12.92 19.66
N ALA A 239 -8.66 13.29 20.93
CA ALA A 239 -8.17 14.56 21.47
C ALA A 239 -6.64 14.72 21.36
N ASN A 240 -5.87 13.66 21.66
CA ASN A 240 -4.41 13.72 21.52
C ASN A 240 -3.97 13.69 20.06
N PHE A 241 -4.73 13.03 19.18
CA PHE A 241 -4.50 13.08 17.74
C PHE A 241 -4.73 14.51 17.19
N PHE A 242 -5.82 15.17 17.54
CA PHE A 242 -6.10 16.56 17.14
C PHE A 242 -5.05 17.55 17.63
N LYS A 243 -4.49 17.33 18.83
CA LYS A 243 -3.35 18.12 19.33
C LYS A 243 -2.15 18.05 18.40
N ILE A 244 -1.85 16.85 17.86
CA ILE A 244 -0.78 16.67 16.86
C ILE A 244 -1.13 17.41 15.56
N LEU A 245 -2.35 17.25 15.04
CA LEU A 245 -2.78 17.95 13.82
C LEU A 245 -2.67 19.47 13.97
N LYS A 246 -3.12 20.02 15.10
CA LYS A 246 -3.05 21.45 15.38
C LYS A 246 -1.62 21.95 15.45
N LEU A 247 -0.73 21.19 16.10
CA LEU A 247 0.69 21.51 16.19
C LEU A 247 1.37 21.56 14.80
N LEU A 248 0.90 20.74 13.85
CA LEU A 248 1.43 20.66 12.49
C LEU A 248 0.74 21.61 11.48
N GLY A 249 -0.17 22.47 11.94
CA GLY A 249 -0.93 23.37 11.06
C GLY A 249 -1.94 22.66 10.16
N LEU A 250 -2.44 21.49 10.56
CA LEU A 250 -3.33 20.63 9.76
C LEU A 250 -4.80 20.68 10.22
N VAL A 251 -5.21 21.74 10.92
CA VAL A 251 -6.60 21.93 11.39
C VAL A 251 -7.10 23.26 10.88
#